data_AF-A0A355C349-F1
#
_entry.id   AF-A0A355C349-F1
#
_cell.length_a   1.000
_cell.length_b   1.000
_cell.length_c   1.000
_cell.angle_alpha   90.00
_cell.angle_beta   90.00
_cell.angle_gamma   90.00
#
_symmetry.space_group_name_H-M   'P 1'
#
loop_
_entity.id
_entity.type
_entity.pdbx_description
1 polymer ?
#
loop_
_entity_poly.entity_id
_entity_poly.type
_entity_poly.pdbx_seq_one_letter_code
_entity_poly.pdbx_strand_id
1 'polypeptide(L)'
;MTQTLHSSAADRPADEISRRLAYGERRFGRVNWLGLQTLLEKEVRRFLKVSFQTIVAPVISTLLFLLVFMQAMGGRADVGGVPYVEFLAPGLIMMAVLTNAFANSSSSIIIGKVQGSIVDVLMPPLSASELTVAFVAGAAARGLLVGAV
;
A
#
# COMPACT_ATOMS: atom_id res chain seq x y z
N MET A 1 36.94 -6.66 -62.52
CA MET A 1 37.45 -6.96 -61.16
C MET A 1 37.88 -5.61 -60.60
N THR A 2 37.19 -4.90 -59.72
CA THR A 2 36.14 -5.29 -58.76
C THR A 2 35.46 -3.99 -58.32
N GLN A 3 34.14 -3.90 -58.51
CA GLN A 3 33.25 -2.92 -57.87
C GLN A 3 32.81 -3.49 -56.51
N THR A 4 32.39 -2.63 -55.58
CA THR A 4 31.90 -2.90 -54.21
C THR A 4 33.05 -3.13 -53.21
N LEU A 5 33.21 -2.37 -52.12
CA LEU A 5 32.28 -2.02 -51.03
C LEU A 5 32.65 -0.61 -50.51
N HIS A 6 31.94 0.45 -50.89
CA HIS A 6 30.82 1.02 -50.14
C HIS A 6 30.91 0.87 -48.61
N SER A 7 31.33 1.98 -47.98
CA SER A 7 30.75 2.56 -46.76
C SER A 7 29.98 1.61 -45.84
N SER A 8 30.61 1.20 -44.74
CA SER A 8 29.94 0.52 -43.62
C SER A 8 30.58 0.93 -42.29
N ALA A 9 30.56 2.24 -42.01
CA ALA A 9 30.93 2.79 -40.69
C ALA A 9 29.99 3.92 -40.22
N ALA A 10 28.90 4.21 -40.95
CA ALA A 10 27.99 5.32 -40.65
C ALA A 10 26.63 4.90 -40.05
N ASP A 11 26.39 3.59 -39.86
CA ASP A 11 25.06 3.05 -39.52
C ASP A 11 24.94 2.51 -38.08
N ARG A 12 25.90 2.80 -37.19
CA ARG A 12 25.91 2.32 -35.79
C ARG A 12 25.91 3.39 -34.69
N PRO A 13 25.10 4.46 -34.78
CA PRO A 13 24.72 5.18 -33.56
C PRO A 13 23.20 5.23 -33.32
N ALA A 14 22.37 5.07 -34.34
CA ALA A 14 20.92 5.24 -34.23
C ALA A 14 20.22 4.03 -33.60
N ASP A 15 20.72 2.83 -33.87
CA ASP A 15 20.19 1.55 -33.38
C ASP A 15 20.47 1.34 -31.88
N GLU A 16 21.65 1.75 -31.41
CA GLU A 16 22.02 1.65 -30.00
C GLU A 16 21.31 2.71 -29.14
N ILE A 17 21.14 3.94 -29.65
CA ILE A 17 20.33 4.97 -28.99
C ILE A 17 18.86 4.53 -28.93
N SER A 18 18.31 3.95 -29.99
CA SER A 18 16.94 3.40 -30.01
C SER A 18 16.76 2.25 -29.01
N ARG A 19 17.77 1.38 -28.84
CA ARG A 19 17.76 0.31 -27.82
C ARG A 19 17.93 0.82 -26.39
N ARG A 20 18.68 1.89 -26.18
CA ARG A 20 18.82 2.54 -24.86
C ARG A 20 17.56 3.32 -24.48
N LEU A 21 16.86 3.90 -25.45
CA LEU A 21 15.57 4.56 -25.26
C LEU A 21 14.39 3.56 -25.15
N ALA A 22 14.58 2.30 -25.55
CA ALA A 22 13.61 1.22 -25.32
C ALA A 22 13.52 0.78 -23.84
N TYR A 23 14.43 1.25 -22.96
CA TYR A 23 14.23 1.17 -21.51
C TYR A 23 13.16 2.18 -21.08
N GLY A 24 11.91 1.73 -21.10
CA GLY A 24 10.73 2.55 -20.82
C GLY A 24 9.48 2.07 -21.54
N GLU A 25 9.64 1.27 -22.60
CA GLU A 25 8.51 0.57 -23.19
C GLU A 25 8.01 -0.51 -22.23
N ARG A 26 6.79 -0.34 -21.73
CA ARG A 26 6.11 -1.36 -20.91
C ARG A 26 6.03 -2.65 -21.74
N ARG A 27 6.96 -3.57 -21.48
CA ARG A 27 7.01 -4.90 -22.10
C ARG A 27 5.96 -5.87 -21.53
N PHE A 28 5.07 -5.34 -20.69
CA PHE A 28 3.93 -6.03 -20.09
C PHE A 28 2.65 -5.56 -20.80
N GLY A 29 1.62 -6.41 -20.88
CA GLY A 29 0.31 -6.02 -21.41
C GLY A 29 -0.33 -4.86 -20.61
N ARG A 30 -1.59 -4.52 -20.91
CA ARG A 30 -2.33 -3.39 -20.29
C ARG A 30 -2.23 -3.33 -18.75
N VAL A 31 -2.00 -4.47 -18.09
CA VAL A 31 -1.78 -4.59 -16.64
C VAL A 31 -0.59 -5.54 -16.36
N ASN A 32 0.34 -5.11 -15.52
CA ASN A 32 1.43 -5.93 -14.97
C ASN A 32 1.00 -6.55 -13.63
N TRP A 33 0.28 -7.66 -13.68
CA TRP A 33 -0.20 -8.38 -12.49
C TRP A 33 0.93 -8.88 -11.58
N LEU A 34 2.05 -9.32 -12.15
CA LEU A 34 3.20 -9.80 -11.38
C LEU A 34 3.87 -8.66 -10.61
N GLY A 35 4.01 -7.48 -11.24
CA GLY A 35 4.52 -6.27 -10.58
C GLY A 35 3.59 -5.78 -9.47
N LEU A 36 2.27 -5.82 -9.71
CA LEU A 36 1.28 -5.45 -8.69
C LEU A 36 1.33 -6.40 -7.48
N GLN A 37 1.38 -7.71 -7.71
CA GLN A 37 1.42 -8.71 -6.64
C GLN A 37 2.69 -8.60 -5.81
N THR A 38 3.86 -8.42 -6.45
CA THR A 38 5.13 -8.26 -5.74
C THR A 38 5.19 -6.96 -4.94
N LEU A 39 4.63 -5.87 -5.45
CA LEU A 39 4.52 -4.61 -4.72
C LEU A 39 3.58 -4.73 -3.51
N LEU A 40 2.43 -5.38 -3.69
CA LEU A 40 1.49 -5.66 -2.61
C LEU A 40 2.15 -6.51 -1.52
N GLU A 41 2.85 -7.57 -1.91
CA GLU A 41 3.54 -8.47 -1.00
C GLU A 41 4.67 -7.79 -0.23
N LYS A 42 5.44 -6.92 -0.89
CA LYS A 42 6.45 -6.06 -0.23
C LYS A 42 5.79 -5.18 0.84
N GLU A 43 4.68 -4.54 0.51
CA GLU A 43 3.97 -3.65 1.42
C GLU A 43 3.40 -4.41 2.61
N VAL A 44 2.82 -5.60 2.36
CA VAL A 44 2.31 -6.50 3.39
C VAL A 44 3.41 -6.99 4.32
N ARG A 45 4.55 -7.46 3.79
CA ARG A 45 5.70 -7.87 4.59
C ARG A 45 6.28 -6.72 5.41
N ARG A 46 6.27 -5.50 4.88
CA ARG A 46 6.82 -4.33 5.58
C ARG A 46 6.07 -4.04 6.89
N PHE A 47 4.75 -4.01 6.87
CA PHE A 47 3.99 -3.78 8.09
C PHE A 47 3.96 -5.02 8.99
N LEU A 48 3.94 -6.23 8.42
CA LEU A 48 4.00 -7.46 9.20
C LEU A 48 5.31 -7.58 10.00
N LYS A 49 6.42 -7.07 9.47
CA LYS A 49 7.70 -7.04 10.20
C LYS A 49 7.66 -6.15 11.44
N VAL A 50 6.75 -5.18 11.49
CA VAL A 50 6.55 -4.26 12.61
C VAL A 50 5.14 -4.42 13.18
N SER A 51 4.57 -5.63 13.12
CA SER A 51 3.19 -5.93 13.54
C SER A 51 2.88 -5.48 14.97
N PHE A 52 3.85 -5.65 15.88
CA PHE A 52 3.62 -5.42 17.28
C PHE A 52 3.29 -3.95 17.57
N GLN A 53 4.09 -3.01 17.05
CA GLN A 53 3.83 -1.58 17.26
C GLN A 53 2.62 -1.08 16.46
N THR A 54 2.35 -1.71 15.31
CA THR A 54 1.40 -1.20 14.33
C THR A 54 -0.01 -1.74 14.49
N ILE A 55 -0.16 -2.89 15.16
CA ILE A 55 -1.45 -3.56 15.39
C ILE A 55 -1.76 -3.57 16.89
N VAL A 56 -0.82 -3.96 17.76
CA VAL A 56 -1.10 -4.14 19.20
C VAL A 56 -1.46 -2.80 19.88
N ALA A 57 -0.76 -1.72 19.57
CA ALA A 57 -1.04 -0.42 20.21
C ALA A 57 -2.46 0.12 19.87
N PRO A 58 -2.91 0.14 18.61
CA PRO A 58 -4.30 0.48 18.28
C PRO A 58 -5.34 -0.44 18.93
N VAL A 59 -5.09 -1.75 18.94
CA VAL A 59 -5.99 -2.76 19.52
C VAL A 59 -6.18 -2.53 21.01
N ILE A 60 -5.08 -2.34 21.76
CA ILE A 60 -5.15 -2.01 23.19
C ILE A 60 -5.93 -0.72 23.41
N SER A 61 -5.69 0.31 22.60
CA SER A 61 -6.42 1.57 22.72
C SER A 61 -7.93 1.40 22.50
N THR A 62 -8.34 0.60 21.51
CA THR A 62 -9.77 0.30 21.27
C THR A 62 -10.41 -0.47 22.40
N LEU A 63 -9.71 -1.48 22.94
CA LEU A 63 -10.19 -2.28 24.07
C LEU A 63 -10.29 -1.44 25.35
N LEU A 64 -9.32 -0.56 25.60
CA LEU A 64 -9.36 0.37 26.73
C LEU A 64 -10.52 1.37 26.58
N PHE A 65 -10.76 1.91 25.39
CA PHE A 65 -11.92 2.77 25.16
C PHE A 65 -13.23 2.02 25.42
N LEU A 66 -13.37 0.80 24.89
CA LEU A 66 -14.53 -0.04 25.16
C LEU A 66 -14.73 -0.30 26.65
N LEU A 67 -13.68 -0.68 27.38
CA LEU A 67 -13.74 -0.92 28.83
C LEU A 67 -14.12 0.34 29.60
N VAL A 68 -13.52 1.49 29.29
CA VAL A 68 -13.80 2.76 29.96
C VAL A 68 -15.25 3.19 29.69
N PHE A 69 -15.70 3.13 28.44
CA PHE A 69 -17.09 3.47 28.12
C PHE A 69 -18.08 2.48 28.72
N MET A 70 -17.73 1.19 28.74
CA MET A 70 -18.56 0.16 29.38
C MET A 70 -18.73 0.47 30.87
N GLN A 71 -17.64 0.73 31.58
CA GLN A 71 -17.68 1.05 33.02
C GLN A 71 -18.36 2.39 33.29
N ALA A 72 -18.14 3.41 32.46
CA ALA A 72 -18.73 4.73 32.63
C ALA A 72 -20.24 4.75 32.33
N MET A 73 -20.71 3.89 31.41
CA MET A 73 -22.09 3.87 30.93
C MET A 73 -22.92 2.69 31.47
N GLY A 74 -22.35 1.81 32.29
CA GLY A 74 -22.96 0.56 32.77
C GLY A 74 -24.29 0.69 33.54
N GLY A 75 -24.84 1.91 33.69
CA GLY A 75 -26.16 2.16 34.26
C GLY A 75 -27.08 3.07 33.42
N ARG A 76 -26.76 3.36 32.15
CA ARG A 76 -27.60 4.23 31.29
C ARG A 76 -28.47 3.39 30.35
N ALA A 77 -29.72 3.83 30.18
CA ALA A 77 -30.77 3.13 29.46
C ALA A 77 -30.44 2.86 27.98
N ASP A 78 -30.95 1.75 27.47
CA ASP A 78 -30.84 1.30 26.08
C ASP A 78 -31.12 2.42 25.08
N VAL A 79 -30.30 2.48 24.03
CA VAL A 79 -30.56 3.38 22.91
C VAL A 79 -31.45 2.61 21.93
N GLY A 80 -32.76 2.91 21.95
CA GLY A 80 -33.71 2.26 21.04
C GLY A 80 -33.95 0.77 21.32
N GLY A 81 -33.73 0.30 22.56
CA GLY A 81 -33.92 -1.10 22.97
C GLY A 81 -32.70 -2.00 22.75
N VAL A 82 -31.56 -1.44 22.37
CA VAL A 82 -30.28 -2.16 22.20
C VAL A 82 -29.28 -1.68 23.26
N PRO A 83 -28.51 -2.60 23.87
CA PRO A 83 -27.45 -2.24 24.80
C PRO A 83 -26.51 -1.21 24.19
N TYR A 84 -26.23 -0.12 24.92
CA TYR A 84 -25.36 0.96 24.45
C TYR A 84 -23.99 0.47 23.93
N VAL A 85 -23.50 -0.64 24.49
CA VAL A 85 -22.25 -1.30 24.12
C VAL A 85 -22.29 -1.86 22.71
N GLU A 86 -23.40 -2.48 22.31
CA GLU A 86 -23.60 -3.04 20.98
C GLU A 86 -23.68 -1.95 19.91
N PHE A 87 -24.13 -0.75 20.27
CA PHE A 87 -24.08 0.42 19.40
C PHE A 87 -22.67 1.02 19.30
N LEU A 88 -21.95 1.09 20.42
CA LEU A 88 -20.63 1.73 20.50
C LEU A 88 -19.52 0.89 19.84
N ALA A 89 -19.55 -0.43 20.02
CA ALA A 89 -18.52 -1.35 19.53
C ALA A 89 -18.23 -1.21 18.02
N PRO A 90 -19.21 -1.31 17.11
CA PRO A 90 -18.95 -1.15 15.68
C PRO A 90 -18.45 0.26 15.33
N GLY A 91 -18.90 1.30 16.04
CA GLY A 91 -18.40 2.66 15.84
C GLY A 91 -16.92 2.79 16.15
N LEU A 92 -16.48 2.31 17.31
CA LEU A 92 -15.08 2.34 17.74
C LEU A 92 -14.19 1.47 16.84
N ILE A 93 -14.67 0.29 16.46
CA ILE A 93 -13.97 -0.61 15.53
C ILE A 93 -13.78 0.10 14.18
N MET A 94 -14.82 0.72 13.62
CA MET A 94 -14.72 1.44 12.35
C MET A 94 -13.77 2.64 12.43
N MET A 95 -13.76 3.38 13.52
CA MET A 95 -12.77 4.45 13.71
C MET A 95 -11.34 3.90 13.72
N ALA A 96 -11.11 2.77 14.38
CA ALA A 96 -9.79 2.14 14.43
C ALA A 96 -9.35 1.60 13.05
N VAL A 97 -10.25 0.96 12.31
CA VAL A 97 -9.99 0.50 10.93
C VAL A 97 -9.57 1.66 10.04
N LEU A 98 -10.37 2.74 10.04
CA LEU A 98 -10.14 3.90 9.17
C LEU A 98 -8.82 4.61 9.50
N THR A 99 -8.56 4.84 10.78
CA THR A 99 -7.34 5.50 11.23
C THR A 99 -6.09 4.67 10.91
N ASN A 100 -6.13 3.34 11.10
CA ASN A 100 -5.00 2.47 10.82
C ASN A 100 -4.74 2.29 9.32
N ALA A 101 -5.80 2.17 8.51
CA ALA A 101 -5.66 2.09 7.06
C ALA A 101 -5.04 3.38 6.50
N PHE A 102 -5.60 4.55 6.85
CA PHE A 102 -5.14 5.83 6.31
C PHE A 102 -3.74 6.21 6.79
N ALA A 103 -3.47 6.07 8.10
CA ALA A 103 -2.15 6.37 8.67
C ALA A 103 -1.05 5.51 8.03
N ASN A 104 -1.35 4.25 7.69
CA ASN A 104 -0.40 3.34 7.05
C ASN A 104 -0.05 3.77 5.62
N SER A 105 -1.03 4.04 4.75
CA SER A 105 -0.73 4.51 3.38
C SER A 105 0.05 5.81 3.38
N SER A 106 -0.40 6.79 4.20
CA SER A 106 0.24 8.10 4.28
C SER A 106 1.70 8.00 4.75
N SER A 107 1.94 7.26 5.83
CA SER A 107 3.30 7.05 6.35
C SER A 107 4.19 6.32 5.35
N SER A 108 3.65 5.36 4.60
CA SER A 108 4.41 4.59 3.61
C SER A 108 4.94 5.44 2.48
N ILE A 109 4.11 6.33 1.96
CA ILE A 109 4.49 7.26 0.90
C ILE A 109 5.49 8.29 1.43
N ILE A 110 5.21 8.88 2.61
CA ILE A 110 6.07 9.90 3.20
C ILE A 110 7.45 9.33 3.53
N ILE A 111 7.52 8.17 4.21
CA ILE A 111 8.78 7.53 4.58
C ILE A 111 9.56 7.12 3.33
N GLY A 112 8.89 6.54 2.32
CA GLY A 112 9.54 6.19 1.05
C GLY A 112 10.13 7.42 0.34
N LYS A 113 9.42 8.55 0.38
CA LYS A 113 9.89 9.82 -0.20
C LYS A 113 11.06 10.42 0.58
N VAL A 114 10.99 10.41 1.91
CA VAL A 114 12.04 10.97 2.79
C VAL A 114 13.31 10.11 2.76
N GLN A 115 13.19 8.79 2.68
CA GLN A 115 14.32 7.85 2.63
C GLN A 115 14.89 7.64 1.23
N GLY A 116 14.28 8.21 0.18
CA GLY A 116 14.69 8.02 -1.21
C GLY A 116 14.35 6.64 -1.82
N SER A 117 13.84 5.69 -1.02
CA SER A 117 13.47 4.34 -1.49
C SER A 117 12.23 4.31 -2.39
N ILE A 118 11.55 5.45 -2.55
CA ILE A 118 10.46 5.60 -3.52
C ILE A 118 10.96 5.45 -4.97
N VAL A 119 12.24 5.75 -5.24
CA VAL A 119 12.84 5.56 -6.57
C VAL A 119 12.87 4.08 -6.95
N ASP A 120 13.12 3.18 -5.98
CA ASP A 120 13.09 1.73 -6.21
C ASP A 120 11.67 1.22 -6.55
N VAL A 121 10.66 1.92 -6.06
CA VAL A 121 9.24 1.62 -6.34
C VAL A 121 8.82 2.17 -7.73
N LEU A 122 9.51 3.22 -8.21
CA LEU A 122 9.29 3.84 -9.52
C LEU A 122 10.17 3.22 -10.63
N MET A 123 11.23 2.48 -10.28
CA MET A 123 12.16 1.85 -11.22
C MET A 123 11.53 0.74 -12.08
N PRO A 124 10.69 -0.18 -11.54
CA PRO A 124 9.98 -1.11 -12.39
C PRO A 124 8.86 -0.39 -13.18
N PRO A 125 8.58 -0.78 -14.44
CA PRO A 125 7.63 -0.09 -15.32
C PRO A 125 6.16 -0.38 -14.94
N LEU A 126 5.76 0.03 -13.73
CA LEU A 126 4.38 0.04 -13.25
C LEU A 126 3.68 1.35 -13.63
N SER A 127 2.39 1.25 -13.91
CA SER A 127 1.51 2.41 -14.05
C SER A 127 1.21 3.03 -12.70
N ALA A 128 0.90 4.32 -12.73
CA ALA A 128 0.37 5.03 -11.57
C ALA A 128 -0.85 4.31 -10.95
N SER A 129 -1.75 3.76 -11.76
CA SER A 129 -2.93 3.02 -11.27
C SER A 129 -2.58 1.74 -10.52
N GLU A 130 -1.60 0.97 -10.98
CA GLU A 130 -1.16 -0.26 -10.28
C GLU A 130 -0.51 0.08 -8.94
N LEU A 131 0.29 1.14 -8.91
CA LEU A 131 0.88 1.68 -7.69
C LEU A 131 -0.20 2.08 -6.67
N THR A 132 -1.20 2.85 -7.10
CA THR A 132 -2.30 3.26 -6.23
C THR A 132 -3.07 2.05 -5.69
N VAL A 133 -3.41 1.08 -6.54
CA VAL A 133 -4.14 -0.13 -6.12
C VAL A 133 -3.34 -0.94 -5.11
N ALA A 134 -2.03 -1.12 -5.30
CA ALA A 134 -1.18 -1.84 -4.36
C ALA A 134 -1.13 -1.16 -2.98
N PHE A 135 -0.97 0.16 -2.93
CA PHE A 135 -0.97 0.90 -1.67
C PHE A 135 -2.33 0.88 -0.96
N VAL A 136 -3.43 1.00 -1.71
CA VAL A 136 -4.80 0.95 -1.16
C VAL A 136 -5.10 -0.44 -0.62
N ALA A 137 -4.80 -1.49 -1.37
CA ALA A 137 -5.02 -2.87 -0.95
C ALA A 137 -4.15 -3.25 0.26
N GLY A 138 -2.89 -2.82 0.30
CA GLY A 138 -2.02 -3.02 1.47
C GLY A 138 -2.53 -2.33 2.74
N ALA A 139 -3.06 -1.11 2.62
CA ALA A 139 -3.67 -0.40 3.74
C ALA A 139 -5.01 -0.98 4.18
N ALA A 140 -5.85 -1.41 3.23
CA ALA A 140 -7.10 -2.09 3.53
C ALA A 140 -6.85 -3.39 4.31
N ALA A 141 -5.89 -4.22 3.87
CA ALA A 141 -5.53 -5.46 4.56
C ALA A 141 -5.12 -5.21 6.02
N ARG A 142 -4.32 -4.20 6.29
CA ARG A 142 -3.93 -3.83 7.66
C ARG A 142 -5.10 -3.26 8.47
N GLY A 143 -5.92 -2.39 7.88
CA GLY A 143 -7.11 -1.85 8.53
C GLY A 143 -8.06 -2.96 8.98
N LEU A 144 -8.29 -3.94 8.10
CA LEU A 144 -9.09 -5.12 8.40
C LEU A 144 -8.47 -5.98 9.51
N LEU A 145 -7.15 -6.16 9.53
CA LEU A 145 -6.46 -6.87 10.62
C LEU A 145 -6.65 -6.20 11.99
N VAL A 146 -6.67 -4.87 12.03
CA VAL A 146 -6.95 -4.12 13.27
C VAL A 146 -8.43 -4.15 13.63
N GLY A 147 -9.32 -4.18 12.64
CA GLY A 147 -10.77 -4.22 12.85
C GLY A 147 -11.36 -5.60 13.12
N ALA A 148 -10.61 -6.67 12.94
CA ALA A 148 -11.03 -8.03 13.24
C ALA A 148 -11.05 -8.35 14.76
N VAL A 149 -10.94 -7.32 15.60
CA VAL A 149 -10.92 -7.39 17.07
C VAL A 149 -12.33 -7.29 17.62
#